data_AF-A0A2E9MEQ1-F1
#
_entry.id   AF-A0A2E9MEQ1-F1
#
_cell.length_a   1.000
_cell.length_b   1.000
_cell.length_c   1.000
_cell.angle_alpha   90.00
_cell.angle_beta   90.00
_cell.angle_gamma   90.00
#
_symmetry.space_group_name_H-M   'P 1'
#
loop_
_entity.id
_entity.type
_entity.pdbx_description
1 polymer ?
#
loop_
_entity_poly.entity_id
_entity_poly.type
_entity_poly.pdbx_seq_one_letter_code
_entity_poly.pdbx_strand_id
1 'polypeptide(L)'
;MAVFDQDPQPQVLYDQTDSAGIEGAYADIMRGLYDKMDSLKRSPDDFRTWTDEDGYLTFYNALLDFAGDETKDRVQVLQQLGEFKFRAGSEPDEKKKLIEECFAEATDQEDPRIVATSRSRRLSQIWSPKTDTILDYIVSRPAQAGRVLSDRLNPTNTEPLQLVGHPFKDVRSTDLQPVADAKVIAFERGSEIHIIPGVSKTLTNWDADTASVGGVEKVSLFETLLLHELVELVSREENPDLPALYTHMIASSFERYLKADLLSVAVEDFFLEWPVLSEAEEAERYEEQLKMEMEEARAMFAEEDIPDTFDDDDDDELPIDSDGKVPVKKKKIVKKKVVKKVKKKKE
;
A
#
# COMPACT_ATOMS: atom_id res chain seq x y z
N MET A 1 9.53 -10.06 -11.63
CA MET A 1 10.56 -10.76 -10.83
C MET A 1 11.96 -10.33 -11.28
N ALA A 2 12.33 -9.05 -11.08
CA ALA A 2 13.66 -8.53 -11.47
C ALA A 2 14.13 -7.28 -10.70
N VAL A 3 13.24 -6.47 -10.09
CA VAL A 3 13.64 -5.22 -9.41
C VAL A 3 13.94 -5.41 -7.91
N PHE A 4 13.17 -6.24 -7.20
CA PHE A 4 13.45 -6.51 -5.78
C PHE A 4 14.73 -7.32 -5.54
N ASP A 5 15.16 -8.13 -6.52
CA ASP A 5 16.47 -8.82 -6.48
C ASP A 5 17.65 -7.85 -6.72
N GLN A 6 17.37 -6.61 -7.13
CA GLN A 6 18.36 -5.55 -7.34
C GLN A 6 18.43 -4.56 -6.17
N ASP A 7 17.63 -4.77 -5.11
CA ASP A 7 17.80 -3.97 -3.89
C ASP A 7 19.21 -4.22 -3.34
N PRO A 8 20.08 -3.19 -3.31
CA PRO A 8 21.45 -3.38 -2.85
C PRO A 8 21.51 -3.71 -1.35
N GLN A 9 20.44 -3.44 -0.57
CA GLN A 9 20.44 -3.56 0.89
C GLN A 9 19.07 -3.97 1.47
N PRO A 10 18.55 -5.18 1.16
CA PRO A 10 17.41 -5.71 1.90
C PRO A 10 17.76 -5.88 3.38
N GLN A 11 16.80 -5.61 4.26
CA GLN A 11 16.97 -5.68 5.71
C GLN A 11 15.98 -6.67 6.31
N VAL A 12 16.47 -7.62 7.10
CA VAL A 12 15.57 -8.45 7.91
C VAL A 12 14.98 -7.58 9.02
N LEU A 13 13.68 -7.30 8.92
CA LEU A 13 12.93 -6.48 9.86
C LEU A 13 12.38 -7.30 11.02
N TYR A 14 12.11 -8.59 10.78
CA TYR A 14 11.67 -9.56 11.77
C TYR A 14 12.07 -10.97 11.34
N ASP A 15 12.45 -11.79 12.31
CA ASP A 15 12.74 -13.22 12.14
C ASP A 15 12.08 -14.00 13.27
N GLN A 16 11.14 -14.88 12.92
CA GLN A 16 10.39 -15.66 13.88
C GLN A 16 11.27 -16.61 14.72
N THR A 17 12.40 -17.09 14.18
CA THR A 17 13.32 -17.99 14.89
C THR A 17 14.04 -17.34 16.07
N ASP A 18 14.21 -16.02 16.02
CA ASP A 18 14.85 -15.21 17.07
C ASP A 18 13.86 -14.20 17.69
N SER A 19 12.58 -14.55 17.73
CA SER A 19 11.51 -13.67 18.22
C SER A 19 11.73 -13.11 19.65
N ALA A 20 12.59 -13.74 20.45
CA ALA A 20 12.95 -13.33 21.81
C ALA A 20 14.16 -12.36 21.86
N GLY A 21 14.99 -12.33 20.82
CA GLY A 21 16.14 -11.43 20.67
C GLY A 21 15.84 -10.16 19.86
N ILE A 22 14.73 -10.12 19.13
CA ILE A 22 14.38 -9.01 18.25
C ILE A 22 13.53 -7.98 19.01
N GLU A 23 14.16 -6.88 19.39
CA GLU A 23 13.50 -5.66 19.84
C GLU A 23 13.29 -4.72 18.64
N GLY A 24 12.11 -4.11 18.52
CA GLY A 24 11.83 -3.12 17.48
C GLY A 24 10.38 -3.06 17.04
N ALA A 25 10.04 -2.00 16.30
CA ALA A 25 8.67 -1.73 15.88
C ALA A 25 8.03 -2.88 15.08
N TYR A 26 8.80 -3.55 14.21
CA TYR A 26 8.29 -4.68 13.42
C TYR A 26 8.03 -5.92 14.26
N ALA A 27 8.86 -6.21 15.27
CA ALA A 27 8.60 -7.31 16.20
C ALA A 27 7.32 -7.06 17.02
N ASP A 28 7.08 -5.82 17.45
CA ASP A 28 5.84 -5.45 18.13
C ASP A 28 4.61 -5.60 17.22
N ILE A 29 4.73 -5.23 15.94
CA ILE A 29 3.68 -5.44 14.93
C ILE A 29 3.40 -6.94 14.76
N MET A 30 4.42 -7.77 14.57
CA MET A 30 4.24 -9.21 14.35
C MET A 30 3.64 -9.92 15.58
N ARG A 31 4.05 -9.54 16.79
CA ARG A 31 3.41 -10.01 18.03
C ARG A 31 1.96 -9.55 18.12
N GLY A 32 1.71 -8.29 17.78
CA GLY A 32 0.36 -7.72 17.72
C GLY A 32 -0.55 -8.41 16.71
N LEU A 33 -0.01 -8.90 15.58
CA LEU A 33 -0.72 -9.72 14.61
C LEU A 33 -1.09 -11.08 15.19
N TYR A 34 -0.13 -11.77 15.82
CA TYR A 34 -0.39 -13.03 16.50
C TYR A 34 -1.53 -12.90 17.53
N ASP A 35 -1.47 -11.89 18.39
CA ASP A 35 -2.49 -11.66 19.43
C ASP A 35 -3.87 -11.37 18.83
N LYS A 36 -3.92 -10.64 17.71
CA LYS A 36 -5.18 -10.37 16.99
C LYS A 36 -5.73 -11.63 16.33
N MET A 37 -4.91 -12.46 15.71
CA MET A 37 -5.37 -13.72 15.10
C MET A 37 -5.82 -14.74 16.15
N ASP A 38 -5.13 -14.84 17.29
CA ASP A 38 -5.57 -15.64 18.43
C ASP A 38 -6.87 -15.08 19.06
N SER A 39 -7.07 -13.76 19.02
CA SER A 39 -8.34 -13.15 19.41
C SER A 39 -9.47 -13.46 18.41
N LEU A 40 -9.23 -13.36 17.11
CA LEU A 40 -10.17 -13.72 16.04
C LEU A 40 -10.61 -15.19 16.17
N LYS A 41 -9.66 -16.07 16.50
CA LYS A 41 -9.90 -17.49 16.81
C LYS A 41 -10.87 -17.72 17.97
N ARG A 42 -10.81 -16.89 19.01
CA ARG A 42 -11.60 -17.08 20.25
C ARG A 42 -12.93 -16.34 20.23
N SER A 43 -12.93 -15.14 19.65
CA SER A 43 -14.05 -14.20 19.67
C SER A 43 -14.18 -13.48 18.31
N PRO A 44 -14.60 -14.17 17.23
CA PRO A 44 -14.72 -13.53 15.92
C PRO A 44 -15.74 -12.39 15.88
N ASP A 45 -16.80 -12.48 16.68
CA ASP A 45 -17.82 -11.42 16.76
C ASP A 45 -17.29 -10.11 17.38
N ASP A 46 -16.18 -10.17 18.14
CA ASP A 46 -15.50 -8.98 18.67
C ASP A 46 -14.74 -8.21 17.59
N PHE A 47 -14.50 -8.83 16.42
CA PHE A 47 -13.90 -8.19 15.26
C PHE A 47 -14.99 -7.54 14.42
N ARG A 48 -15.98 -8.34 14.03
CA ARG A 48 -17.14 -7.92 13.24
C ARG A 48 -18.14 -9.07 13.10
N THR A 49 -19.43 -8.75 13.01
CA THR A 49 -20.46 -9.72 12.61
C THR A 49 -20.26 -10.16 11.17
N TRP A 50 -20.12 -11.47 10.95
CA TRP A 50 -19.82 -12.05 9.64
C TRP A 50 -20.75 -13.21 9.34
N THR A 51 -21.56 -13.05 8.29
CA THR A 51 -22.45 -14.11 7.80
C THR A 51 -21.84 -14.81 6.59
N ASP A 52 -22.33 -16.00 6.26
CA ASP A 52 -21.95 -16.67 5.01
C ASP A 52 -22.19 -15.76 3.79
N GLU A 53 -23.29 -15.00 3.79
CA GLU A 53 -23.60 -14.07 2.70
C GLU A 53 -22.52 -12.98 2.54
N ASP A 54 -22.00 -12.44 3.65
CA ASP A 54 -20.88 -11.49 3.63
C ASP A 54 -19.61 -12.15 3.05
N GLY A 55 -19.30 -13.37 3.50
CA GLY A 55 -18.16 -14.14 3.00
C GLY A 55 -18.22 -14.41 1.50
N TYR A 56 -19.38 -14.89 1.00
CA TYR A 56 -19.59 -15.13 -0.42
C TYR A 56 -19.55 -13.83 -1.22
N LEU A 57 -20.12 -12.73 -0.71
CA LEU A 57 -20.07 -11.44 -1.38
C LEU A 57 -18.63 -10.94 -1.51
N THR A 58 -17.84 -11.03 -0.45
CA THR A 58 -16.44 -10.61 -0.45
C THR A 58 -15.59 -11.41 -1.44
N PHE A 59 -15.70 -12.75 -1.41
CA PHE A 59 -15.01 -13.59 -2.39
C PHE A 59 -15.52 -13.36 -3.81
N TYR A 60 -16.83 -13.18 -4.00
CA TYR A 60 -17.42 -12.91 -5.30
C TYR A 60 -16.89 -11.60 -5.90
N ASN A 61 -16.75 -10.54 -5.10
CA ASN A 61 -16.14 -9.31 -5.58
C ASN A 61 -14.67 -9.54 -5.94
N ALA A 62 -13.90 -10.29 -5.15
CA ALA A 62 -12.50 -10.60 -5.49
C ALA A 62 -12.42 -11.42 -6.80
N LEU A 63 -13.38 -12.32 -7.01
CA LEU A 63 -13.55 -13.03 -8.26
C LEU A 63 -13.78 -12.10 -9.44
N LEU A 64 -14.63 -11.08 -9.29
CA LEU A 64 -14.92 -10.13 -10.36
C LEU A 64 -13.74 -9.19 -10.68
N ASP A 65 -12.94 -8.81 -9.69
CA ASP A 65 -11.85 -7.85 -9.90
C ASP A 65 -10.62 -8.49 -10.55
N PHE A 66 -10.38 -9.78 -10.28
CA PHE A 66 -9.13 -10.44 -10.67
C PHE A 66 -9.27 -11.54 -11.72
N ALA A 67 -10.45 -12.18 -11.84
CA ALA A 67 -10.65 -13.14 -12.92
C ALA A 67 -10.99 -12.42 -14.24
N GLY A 68 -10.80 -13.13 -15.35
CA GLY A 68 -11.20 -12.61 -16.66
C GLY A 68 -12.68 -12.26 -16.74
N ASP A 69 -13.01 -11.38 -17.69
CA ASP A 69 -14.38 -10.91 -17.93
C ASP A 69 -15.29 -12.04 -18.45
N GLU A 70 -14.72 -13.09 -19.05
CA GLU A 70 -15.48 -14.22 -19.55
C GLU A 70 -15.93 -15.15 -18.41
N THR A 71 -17.20 -15.58 -18.47
CA THR A 71 -17.75 -16.59 -17.54
C THR A 71 -16.86 -17.84 -17.47
N LYS A 72 -16.21 -18.21 -18.57
CA LYS A 72 -15.32 -19.38 -18.62
C LYS A 72 -14.14 -19.23 -17.68
N ASP A 73 -13.52 -18.06 -17.62
CA ASP A 73 -12.36 -17.80 -16.76
C ASP A 73 -12.76 -17.88 -15.29
N ARG A 74 -13.90 -17.25 -14.95
CA ARG A 74 -14.47 -17.31 -13.60
C ARG A 74 -14.81 -18.74 -13.17
N VAL A 75 -15.36 -19.54 -14.07
CA VAL A 75 -15.64 -20.97 -13.82
C VAL A 75 -14.37 -21.77 -13.58
N GLN A 76 -13.28 -21.49 -14.32
CA GLN A 76 -11.99 -22.15 -14.09
C GLN A 76 -11.46 -21.88 -12.69
N VAL A 77 -11.52 -20.62 -12.22
CA VAL A 77 -11.15 -20.26 -10.85
C VAL A 77 -12.01 -21.03 -9.84
N LEU A 78 -13.34 -21.01 -10.00
CA LEU A 78 -14.27 -21.68 -9.10
C LEU A 78 -14.04 -23.19 -9.01
N GLN A 79 -13.67 -23.84 -10.13
CA GLN A 79 -13.36 -25.27 -10.16
C GLN A 79 -12.05 -25.63 -9.43
N GLN A 80 -11.12 -24.69 -9.35
CA GLN A 80 -9.83 -24.89 -8.66
C GLN A 80 -9.93 -24.59 -7.17
N LEU A 81 -10.79 -23.63 -6.80
CA LEU A 81 -10.96 -23.18 -5.41
C LEU A 81 -12.10 -23.89 -4.67
N GLY A 82 -12.95 -24.64 -5.36
CA GLY A 82 -14.09 -25.28 -4.73
C GLY A 82 -14.87 -26.22 -5.65
N GLU A 83 -16.10 -26.51 -5.26
CA GLU A 83 -16.93 -27.53 -5.90
C GLU A 83 -18.34 -27.01 -6.17
N PHE A 84 -18.84 -27.30 -7.38
CA PHE A 84 -20.23 -27.03 -7.73
C PHE A 84 -21.16 -28.10 -7.18
N LYS A 85 -22.25 -27.66 -6.55
CA LYS A 85 -23.29 -28.48 -5.91
C LYS A 85 -24.59 -28.37 -6.70
N PHE A 86 -24.79 -29.28 -7.65
CA PHE A 86 -26.04 -29.38 -8.41
C PHE A 86 -26.93 -30.49 -7.87
N ARG A 87 -28.24 -30.40 -8.13
CA ARG A 87 -29.18 -31.47 -7.81
C ARG A 87 -28.85 -32.72 -8.63
N ALA A 88 -29.05 -33.89 -8.01
CA ALA A 88 -28.91 -35.16 -8.69
C ALA A 88 -29.91 -35.23 -9.86
N GLY A 89 -29.42 -35.50 -11.07
CA GLY A 89 -30.22 -35.55 -12.28
C GLY A 89 -30.37 -34.21 -13.03
N SER A 90 -29.76 -33.11 -12.58
CA SER A 90 -29.73 -31.87 -13.37
C SER A 90 -28.96 -32.05 -14.68
N GLU A 91 -29.62 -31.68 -15.77
CA GLU A 91 -29.09 -31.76 -17.13
C GLU A 91 -27.94 -30.75 -17.33
N PRO A 92 -26.99 -31.01 -18.25
CA PRO A 92 -25.87 -30.11 -18.51
C PRO A 92 -26.29 -28.66 -18.82
N ASP A 93 -27.37 -28.47 -19.59
CA ASP A 93 -27.87 -27.14 -19.96
C ASP A 93 -28.46 -26.38 -18.76
N GLU A 94 -29.13 -27.09 -17.84
CA GLU A 94 -29.64 -26.50 -16.59
C GLU A 94 -28.48 -26.01 -15.71
N LYS A 95 -27.43 -26.83 -15.55
CA LYS A 95 -26.23 -26.47 -14.78
C LYS A 95 -25.54 -25.25 -15.37
N LYS A 96 -25.38 -25.22 -16.69
CA LYS A 96 -24.77 -24.09 -17.41
C LYS A 96 -25.57 -22.81 -17.18
N LYS A 97 -26.90 -22.87 -17.29
CA LYS A 97 -27.76 -21.72 -17.04
C LYS A 97 -27.63 -21.18 -15.61
N LEU A 98 -27.59 -22.05 -14.60
CA LEU A 98 -27.41 -21.64 -13.21
C LEU A 98 -26.07 -20.91 -12.98
N ILE A 99 -25.01 -21.38 -13.63
CA ILE A 99 -23.69 -20.71 -13.60
C ILE A 99 -23.76 -19.34 -14.28
N GLU A 100 -24.33 -19.27 -15.48
CA GLU A 100 -24.49 -18.00 -16.22
C GLU A 100 -25.30 -16.97 -15.42
N GLU A 101 -26.34 -17.41 -14.72
CA GLU A 101 -27.16 -16.56 -13.85
C GLU A 101 -26.39 -15.97 -12.65
N CYS A 102 -25.24 -16.54 -12.27
CA CYS A 102 -24.35 -15.97 -11.26
C CYS A 102 -23.50 -14.82 -11.79
N PHE A 103 -23.31 -14.70 -13.10
CA PHE A 103 -22.47 -13.66 -13.72
C PHE A 103 -23.23 -12.79 -14.72
N ALA A 104 -24.54 -12.94 -14.80
CA ALA A 104 -25.40 -12.16 -15.68
C ALA A 104 -25.28 -10.67 -15.37
N GLU A 105 -25.09 -9.88 -16.43
CA GLU A 105 -25.05 -8.41 -16.36
C GLU A 105 -26.27 -7.83 -15.65
N ALA A 106 -26.09 -6.65 -15.08
CA ALA A 106 -27.18 -5.90 -14.47
C ALA A 106 -28.17 -5.48 -15.57
N THR A 107 -29.45 -5.67 -15.31
CA THR A 107 -30.51 -5.10 -16.15
C THR A 107 -30.82 -3.67 -15.72
N ASP A 108 -31.39 -2.85 -16.63
CA ASP A 108 -31.81 -1.47 -16.33
C ASP A 108 -32.84 -1.35 -15.17
N GLN A 109 -33.42 -2.47 -14.75
CA GLN A 109 -34.42 -2.55 -13.68
C GLN A 109 -33.83 -2.96 -12.32
N GLU A 110 -32.57 -3.42 -12.27
CA GLU A 110 -31.90 -3.82 -11.04
C GLU A 110 -31.21 -2.62 -10.38
N ASP A 111 -31.29 -2.50 -9.04
CA ASP A 111 -30.50 -1.51 -8.30
C ASP A 111 -29.03 -1.94 -8.33
N PRO A 112 -28.10 -1.14 -8.90
CA PRO A 112 -26.69 -1.52 -9.02
C PRO A 112 -26.04 -1.91 -7.69
N ARG A 113 -26.52 -1.36 -6.57
CA ARG A 113 -25.97 -1.60 -5.22
C ARG A 113 -26.24 -3.01 -4.69
N ILE A 114 -27.23 -3.72 -5.24
CA ILE A 114 -27.62 -5.06 -4.80
C ILE A 114 -27.30 -6.15 -5.82
N VAL A 115 -26.82 -5.78 -7.02
CA VAL A 115 -26.52 -6.75 -8.08
C VAL A 115 -25.48 -7.75 -7.60
N ALA A 116 -24.35 -7.27 -7.07
CA ALA A 116 -23.29 -8.15 -6.56
C ALA A 116 -23.80 -9.09 -5.47
N THR A 117 -24.56 -8.58 -4.50
CA THR A 117 -25.18 -9.39 -3.42
C THR A 117 -26.17 -10.43 -3.97
N SER A 118 -27.00 -10.05 -4.94
CA SER A 118 -27.96 -10.96 -5.58
C SER A 118 -27.24 -12.11 -6.31
N ARG A 119 -26.18 -11.78 -7.05
CA ARG A 119 -25.38 -12.73 -7.81
C ARG A 119 -24.51 -13.63 -6.91
N SER A 120 -23.89 -13.07 -5.86
CA SER A 120 -23.14 -13.86 -4.86
C SER A 120 -24.05 -14.84 -4.10
N ARG A 121 -25.29 -14.45 -3.80
CA ARG A 121 -26.30 -15.34 -3.19
C ARG A 121 -26.72 -16.48 -4.12
N ARG A 122 -26.70 -16.28 -5.45
CA ARG A 122 -26.92 -17.39 -6.40
C ARG A 122 -25.71 -18.32 -6.40
N LEU A 123 -24.50 -17.77 -6.38
CA LEU A 123 -23.28 -18.55 -6.31
C LEU A 123 -23.26 -19.45 -5.06
N SER A 124 -23.62 -18.94 -3.88
CA SER A 124 -23.64 -19.72 -2.63
C SER A 124 -24.62 -20.89 -2.64
N GLN A 125 -25.61 -20.90 -3.54
CA GLN A 125 -26.55 -22.01 -3.69
C GLN A 125 -25.98 -23.15 -4.54
N ILE A 126 -25.02 -22.87 -5.42
CA ILE A 126 -24.54 -23.83 -6.43
C ILE A 126 -23.05 -24.10 -6.32
N TRP A 127 -22.29 -23.40 -5.48
CA TRP A 127 -20.86 -23.56 -5.32
C TRP A 127 -20.46 -23.35 -3.86
N SER A 128 -19.43 -24.06 -3.40
CA SER A 128 -18.74 -23.73 -2.16
C SER A 128 -17.24 -23.87 -2.31
N PRO A 129 -16.45 -23.14 -1.51
CA PRO A 129 -15.02 -23.39 -1.43
C PRO A 129 -14.74 -24.83 -0.99
N LYS A 130 -13.55 -25.32 -1.34
CA LYS A 130 -13.09 -26.64 -0.92
C LYS A 130 -13.00 -26.68 0.61
N THR A 131 -13.60 -27.69 1.22
CA THR A 131 -13.68 -27.79 2.67
C THR A 131 -12.31 -27.85 3.32
N ASP A 132 -12.18 -27.21 4.47
CA ASP A 132 -10.96 -27.19 5.27
C ASP A 132 -9.75 -26.57 4.55
N THR A 133 -10.04 -25.55 3.73
CA THR A 133 -9.03 -24.64 3.15
C THR A 133 -9.14 -23.26 3.79
N ILE A 134 -8.08 -22.46 3.71
CA ILE A 134 -8.11 -21.08 4.21
C ILE A 134 -9.24 -20.25 3.57
N LEU A 135 -9.58 -20.47 2.29
CA LEU A 135 -10.72 -19.80 1.65
C LEU A 135 -12.06 -20.16 2.30
N ASP A 136 -12.29 -21.44 2.56
CA ASP A 136 -13.50 -21.91 3.24
C ASP A 136 -13.60 -21.32 4.66
N TYR A 137 -12.46 -21.16 5.35
CA TYR A 137 -12.41 -20.50 6.64
C TYR A 137 -12.72 -19.00 6.55
N ILE A 138 -12.18 -18.29 5.56
CA ILE A 138 -12.47 -16.86 5.35
C ILE A 138 -13.96 -16.64 5.05
N VAL A 139 -14.54 -17.47 4.18
CA VAL A 139 -15.94 -17.32 3.75
C VAL A 139 -16.92 -17.64 4.88
N SER A 140 -16.74 -18.76 5.56
CA SER A 140 -17.77 -19.30 6.46
C SER A 140 -17.33 -19.53 7.91
N ARG A 141 -16.03 -19.52 8.21
CA ARG A 141 -15.51 -19.87 9.55
C ARG A 141 -14.36 -18.95 10.00
N PRO A 142 -14.58 -17.63 10.22
CA PRO A 142 -13.49 -16.69 10.54
C PRO A 142 -12.63 -17.07 11.75
N ALA A 143 -13.22 -17.73 12.76
CA ALA A 143 -12.47 -18.25 13.90
C ALA A 143 -11.40 -19.29 13.48
N GLN A 144 -11.71 -20.11 12.47
CA GLN A 144 -10.76 -21.09 11.95
C GLN A 144 -9.69 -20.43 11.08
N ALA A 145 -10.00 -19.33 10.38
CA ALA A 145 -8.99 -18.51 9.70
C ALA A 145 -8.02 -17.90 10.73
N GLY A 146 -8.55 -17.30 11.80
CA GLY A 146 -7.76 -16.81 12.92
C GLY A 146 -6.87 -17.90 13.53
N ARG A 147 -7.37 -19.13 13.65
CA ARG A 147 -6.56 -20.27 14.10
C ARG A 147 -5.38 -20.55 13.20
N VAL A 148 -5.61 -20.78 11.90
CA VAL A 148 -4.55 -21.11 10.94
C VAL A 148 -3.48 -20.01 10.92
N LEU A 149 -3.90 -18.74 10.87
CA LEU A 149 -2.97 -17.61 10.84
C LEU A 149 -2.21 -17.44 12.16
N SER A 150 -2.86 -17.64 13.32
CA SER A 150 -2.19 -17.60 14.63
C SER A 150 -1.19 -18.74 14.80
N ASP A 151 -1.50 -19.94 14.28
CA ASP A 151 -0.63 -21.10 14.34
C ASP A 151 0.60 -20.87 13.42
N ARG A 152 0.42 -20.20 12.27
CA ARG A 152 1.51 -19.82 11.36
C ARG A 152 2.43 -18.74 11.93
N LEU A 153 1.86 -17.76 12.64
CA LEU A 153 2.59 -16.68 13.34
C LEU A 153 3.24 -17.13 14.66
N ASN A 154 2.96 -18.34 15.14
CA ASN A 154 3.50 -18.84 16.40
C ASN A 154 5.03 -19.01 16.32
N PRO A 155 5.83 -18.45 17.26
CA PRO A 155 7.29 -18.60 17.29
C PRO A 155 7.82 -20.04 17.29
N THR A 156 6.97 -21.00 17.66
CA THR A 156 7.30 -22.43 17.69
C THR A 156 6.90 -23.18 16.42
N ASN A 157 6.44 -22.47 15.38
CA ASN A 157 6.12 -23.06 14.09
C ASN A 157 7.37 -23.70 13.44
N THR A 158 7.18 -24.82 12.76
CA THR A 158 8.26 -25.57 12.11
C THR A 158 8.81 -24.90 10.86
N GLU A 159 8.05 -24.00 10.26
CA GLU A 159 8.40 -23.24 9.05
C GLU A 159 8.48 -21.76 9.42
N PRO A 160 9.66 -21.26 9.83
CA PRO A 160 9.76 -19.91 10.35
C PRO A 160 9.51 -18.85 9.28
N LEU A 161 8.81 -17.80 9.67
CA LEU A 161 8.51 -16.62 8.87
C LEU A 161 9.56 -15.53 9.09
N GLN A 162 9.99 -14.88 8.01
CA GLN A 162 10.78 -13.65 8.07
C GLN A 162 10.04 -12.50 7.39
N LEU A 163 10.26 -11.28 7.89
CA LEU A 163 9.84 -10.04 7.24
C LEU A 163 11.08 -9.33 6.72
N VAL A 164 11.14 -9.10 5.41
CA VAL A 164 12.27 -8.48 4.72
C VAL A 164 11.84 -7.12 4.15
N GLY A 165 12.52 -6.06 4.57
CA GLY A 165 12.27 -4.70 4.13
C GLY A 165 13.18 -4.30 2.98
N HIS A 166 12.58 -3.70 1.96
CA HIS A 166 13.24 -3.12 0.80
C HIS A 166 13.11 -1.59 0.80
N PRO A 167 14.03 -0.86 1.47
CA PRO A 167 13.92 0.59 1.62
C PRO A 167 14.31 1.37 0.37
N PHE A 168 15.05 0.77 -0.58
CA PHE A 168 15.48 1.37 -1.85
C PHE A 168 16.15 2.75 -1.74
N LYS A 169 16.89 3.02 -0.66
CA LYS A 169 17.48 4.36 -0.38
C LYS A 169 18.43 4.87 -1.47
N ASP A 170 19.20 3.95 -2.05
CA ASP A 170 20.28 4.27 -3.00
C ASP A 170 19.93 3.89 -4.45
N VAL A 171 18.65 3.65 -4.74
CA VAL A 171 18.18 3.23 -6.08
C VAL A 171 17.51 4.41 -6.78
N ARG A 172 17.84 4.62 -8.06
CA ARG A 172 17.27 5.75 -8.82
C ARG A 172 15.77 5.55 -9.03
N SER A 173 15.03 6.65 -8.98
CA SER A 173 13.58 6.68 -9.23
C SER A 173 13.19 6.01 -10.57
N THR A 174 14.01 6.21 -11.61
CA THR A 174 13.80 5.60 -12.95
C THR A 174 13.89 4.08 -12.95
N ASP A 175 14.72 3.50 -12.08
CA ASP A 175 14.91 2.05 -11.98
C ASP A 175 13.78 1.40 -11.17
N LEU A 176 13.11 2.18 -10.32
CA LEU A 176 11.96 1.76 -9.51
C LEU A 176 10.63 1.90 -10.26
N GLN A 177 10.60 2.60 -11.40
CA GLN A 177 9.38 2.81 -12.18
C GLN A 177 8.64 1.50 -12.53
N PRO A 178 9.29 0.40 -12.93
CA PRO A 178 8.58 -0.86 -13.18
C PRO A 178 7.90 -1.44 -11.94
N VAL A 179 8.40 -1.17 -10.73
CA VAL A 179 7.76 -1.58 -9.46
C VAL A 179 6.53 -0.73 -9.20
N ALA A 180 6.63 0.59 -9.44
CA ALA A 180 5.52 1.51 -9.32
C ALA A 180 4.40 1.20 -10.33
N ASP A 181 4.77 0.91 -11.58
CA ASP A 181 3.83 0.53 -12.64
C ASP A 181 3.13 -0.80 -12.33
N ALA A 182 3.85 -1.74 -11.69
CA ALA A 182 3.28 -3.00 -11.22
C ALA A 182 2.43 -2.84 -9.95
N LYS A 183 2.48 -1.68 -9.27
CA LYS A 183 1.83 -1.39 -7.99
C LYS A 183 2.12 -2.41 -6.89
N VAL A 184 3.34 -2.96 -6.85
CA VAL A 184 3.74 -3.98 -5.87
C VAL A 184 4.42 -3.32 -4.66
N ILE A 185 3.81 -3.41 -3.48
CA ILE A 185 4.35 -2.89 -2.21
C ILE A 185 4.72 -3.99 -1.20
N ALA A 186 4.18 -5.19 -1.37
CA ALA A 186 4.56 -6.37 -0.64
C ALA A 186 4.38 -7.61 -1.53
N PHE A 187 5.08 -8.69 -1.18
CA PHE A 187 4.89 -10.00 -1.79
C PHE A 187 5.48 -11.08 -0.87
N GLU A 188 4.91 -12.28 -0.88
CA GLU A 188 5.58 -13.45 -0.31
C GLU A 188 6.61 -14.06 -1.27
N ARG A 189 7.68 -14.62 -0.71
CA ARG A 189 8.61 -15.50 -1.41
C ARG A 189 9.08 -16.60 -0.48
N GLY A 190 8.52 -17.80 -0.65
CA GLY A 190 8.93 -18.96 0.15
C GLY A 190 8.40 -18.84 1.57
N SER A 191 9.28 -18.59 2.54
CA SER A 191 8.86 -18.34 3.94
C SER A 191 9.15 -16.90 4.38
N GLU A 192 9.28 -15.99 3.42
CA GLU A 192 9.59 -14.59 3.64
C GLU A 192 8.44 -13.72 3.11
N ILE A 193 8.09 -12.68 3.86
CA ILE A 193 7.25 -11.57 3.38
C ILE A 193 8.19 -10.40 3.09
N HIS A 194 8.21 -9.95 1.84
CA HIS A 194 8.98 -8.79 1.40
C HIS A 194 8.07 -7.56 1.37
N ILE A 195 8.54 -6.41 1.85
CA ILE A 195 7.78 -5.17 1.89
C ILE A 195 8.61 -3.96 1.48
N ILE A 196 7.96 -2.91 0.98
CA ILE A 196 8.53 -1.56 0.88
C ILE A 196 8.17 -0.77 2.15
N PRO A 197 9.10 -0.57 3.10
CA PRO A 197 8.79 0.05 4.40
C PRO A 197 8.20 1.47 4.30
N GLY A 198 8.51 2.18 3.21
CA GLY A 198 8.00 3.54 2.95
C GLY A 198 6.48 3.65 2.95
N VAL A 199 5.76 2.56 2.64
CA VAL A 199 4.29 2.54 2.57
C VAL A 199 3.62 2.79 3.94
N SER A 200 4.33 2.51 5.04
CA SER A 200 3.79 2.58 6.41
C SER A 200 3.18 3.95 6.75
N LYS A 201 3.79 5.05 6.28
CA LYS A 201 3.29 6.40 6.54
C LYS A 201 1.94 6.65 5.84
N THR A 202 1.83 6.25 4.57
CA THR A 202 0.58 6.39 3.80
C THR A 202 -0.53 5.57 4.45
N LEU A 203 -0.27 4.30 4.79
CA LEU A 203 -1.26 3.45 5.46
C LEU A 203 -1.72 4.01 6.81
N THR A 204 -0.79 4.56 7.61
CA THR A 204 -1.11 5.17 8.91
C THR A 204 -1.99 6.41 8.76
N ASN A 205 -1.76 7.23 7.73
CA ASN A 205 -2.60 8.40 7.46
C ASN A 205 -4.03 7.98 7.07
N TRP A 206 -4.15 6.98 6.19
CA TRP A 206 -5.46 6.44 5.81
C TRP A 206 -6.21 5.88 7.02
N ASP A 207 -5.57 5.07 7.87
CA ASP A 207 -6.20 4.56 9.10
C ASP A 207 -6.72 5.68 10.02
N ALA A 208 -6.01 6.81 10.09
CA ALA A 208 -6.42 7.96 10.91
C ALA A 208 -7.59 8.73 10.30
N ASP A 209 -7.62 8.88 8.98
CA ASP A 209 -8.65 9.63 8.25
C ASP A 209 -9.94 8.84 8.04
N THR A 210 -9.84 7.51 7.99
CA THR A 210 -10.97 6.60 7.70
C THR A 210 -11.44 5.80 8.90
N ALA A 211 -11.24 6.30 10.12
CA ALA A 211 -11.71 5.66 11.36
C ALA A 211 -13.23 5.36 11.40
N SER A 212 -14.00 5.73 10.37
CA SER A 212 -15.43 5.50 10.18
C SER A 212 -15.80 4.75 8.88
N VAL A 213 -14.83 4.33 8.07
CA VAL A 213 -15.06 3.51 6.87
C VAL A 213 -15.03 2.05 7.31
N GLY A 214 -16.13 1.33 7.06
CA GLY A 214 -16.38 -0.01 7.64
C GLY A 214 -15.22 -1.00 7.51
N GLY A 215 -15.14 -1.93 8.46
CA GLY A 215 -14.04 -2.89 8.58
C GLY A 215 -13.84 -3.29 10.05
N VAL A 216 -12.74 -3.99 10.32
CA VAL A 216 -12.30 -4.36 11.66
C VAL A 216 -11.43 -3.23 12.23
N GLU A 217 -11.97 -2.44 13.15
CA GLU A 217 -11.29 -1.28 13.76
C GLU A 217 -9.98 -1.64 14.48
N LYS A 218 -9.89 -2.87 15.01
CA LYS A 218 -8.76 -3.34 15.81
C LYS A 218 -7.53 -3.69 14.99
N VAL A 219 -7.65 -3.80 13.67
CA VAL A 219 -6.58 -4.16 12.74
C VAL A 219 -6.22 -2.90 11.95
N SER A 220 -4.95 -2.58 11.80
CA SER A 220 -4.48 -1.47 10.95
C SER A 220 -4.36 -1.90 9.48
N LEU A 221 -4.25 -0.94 8.55
CA LEU A 221 -3.98 -1.22 7.15
C LEU A 221 -2.61 -1.88 6.95
N PHE A 222 -1.59 -1.47 7.71
CA PHE A 222 -0.28 -2.12 7.65
C PHE A 222 -0.34 -3.58 8.11
N GLU A 223 -1.10 -3.86 9.17
CA GLU A 223 -1.35 -5.24 9.61
C GLU A 223 -2.18 -6.02 8.59
N THR A 224 -3.15 -5.38 7.93
CA THR A 224 -3.97 -5.99 6.87
C THR A 224 -3.10 -6.40 5.69
N LEU A 225 -2.16 -5.55 5.29
CA LEU A 225 -1.19 -5.87 4.25
C LEU A 225 -0.36 -7.10 4.61
N LEU A 226 0.20 -7.15 5.82
CA LEU A 226 0.99 -8.31 6.25
C LEU A 226 0.14 -9.59 6.33
N LEU A 227 -1.12 -9.47 6.74
CA LEU A 227 -2.06 -10.60 6.76
C LEU A 227 -2.46 -11.06 5.36
N HIS A 228 -2.55 -10.15 4.38
CA HIS A 228 -2.76 -10.50 2.97
C HIS A 228 -1.62 -11.41 2.50
N GLU A 229 -0.37 -10.99 2.67
CA GLU A 229 0.80 -11.79 2.26
C GLU A 229 0.88 -13.12 3.02
N LEU A 230 0.54 -13.11 4.31
CA LEU A 230 0.48 -14.33 5.12
C LEU A 230 -0.58 -15.32 4.59
N VAL A 231 -1.73 -14.83 4.13
CA VAL A 231 -2.76 -15.69 3.52
C VAL A 231 -2.30 -16.23 2.17
N GLU A 232 -1.59 -15.44 1.35
CA GLU A 232 -1.00 -15.96 0.12
C GLU A 232 -0.01 -17.10 0.41
N LEU A 233 0.88 -16.89 1.38
CA LEU A 233 1.85 -17.88 1.84
C LEU A 233 1.16 -19.15 2.33
N VAL A 234 0.18 -19.03 3.24
CA VAL A 234 -0.58 -20.19 3.76
C VAL A 234 -1.33 -20.91 2.63
N SER A 235 -1.90 -20.17 1.67
CA SER A 235 -2.61 -20.77 0.53
C SER A 235 -1.66 -21.60 -0.34
N ARG A 236 -0.41 -21.18 -0.50
CA ARG A 236 0.63 -21.92 -1.23
C ARG A 236 1.16 -23.12 -0.44
N GLU A 237 1.27 -23.01 0.89
CA GLU A 237 1.59 -24.14 1.76
C GLU A 237 0.48 -25.22 1.70
N GLU A 238 -0.79 -24.81 1.69
CA GLU A 238 -1.95 -25.72 1.55
C GLU A 238 -2.02 -26.37 0.15
N ASN A 239 -1.69 -25.61 -0.91
CA ASN A 239 -1.71 -26.11 -2.29
C ASN A 239 -0.60 -25.44 -3.15
N PRO A 240 0.58 -26.09 -3.25
CA PRO A 240 1.72 -25.53 -3.99
C PRO A 240 1.49 -25.36 -5.50
N ASP A 241 0.55 -26.12 -6.08
CA ASP A 241 0.23 -26.08 -7.50
C ASP A 241 -0.82 -24.99 -7.83
N LEU A 242 -1.32 -24.28 -6.81
CA LEU A 242 -2.32 -23.23 -7.00
C LEU A 242 -1.68 -22.01 -7.68
N PRO A 243 -2.26 -21.49 -8.79
CA PRO A 243 -1.75 -20.29 -9.44
C PRO A 243 -1.69 -19.08 -8.49
N ALA A 244 -0.66 -18.26 -8.63
CA ALA A 244 -0.45 -17.06 -7.80
C ALA A 244 -1.65 -16.08 -7.83
N LEU A 245 -2.34 -15.97 -8.98
CA LEU A 245 -3.56 -15.17 -9.07
C LEU A 245 -4.64 -15.69 -8.12
N TYR A 246 -4.76 -17.00 -7.95
CA TYR A 246 -5.82 -17.57 -7.13
C TYR A 246 -5.48 -17.43 -5.64
N THR A 247 -4.20 -17.55 -5.26
CA THR A 247 -3.76 -17.24 -3.89
C THR A 247 -4.02 -15.76 -3.57
N HIS A 248 -3.75 -14.87 -4.53
CA HIS A 248 -4.06 -13.44 -4.41
C HIS A 248 -5.55 -13.19 -4.19
N MET A 249 -6.43 -13.85 -4.95
CA MET A 249 -7.88 -13.71 -4.77
C MET A 249 -8.37 -14.17 -3.39
N ILE A 250 -7.77 -15.24 -2.85
CA ILE A 250 -8.06 -15.71 -1.49
C ILE A 250 -7.60 -14.67 -0.47
N ALA A 251 -6.38 -14.15 -0.62
CA ALA A 251 -5.82 -13.14 0.26
C ALA A 251 -6.63 -11.83 0.23
N SER A 252 -7.02 -11.34 -0.96
CA SER A 252 -7.89 -10.17 -1.12
C SER A 252 -9.28 -10.40 -0.51
N SER A 253 -9.76 -11.64 -0.44
CA SER A 253 -11.00 -11.95 0.27
C SER A 253 -10.84 -11.75 1.78
N PHE A 254 -9.67 -12.09 2.35
CA PHE A 254 -9.39 -11.82 3.76
C PHE A 254 -9.09 -10.33 4.03
N GLU A 255 -8.36 -9.66 3.13
CA GLU A 255 -8.16 -8.21 3.15
C GLU A 255 -9.51 -7.49 3.27
N ARG A 256 -10.48 -7.86 2.43
CA ARG A 256 -11.82 -7.27 2.43
C ARG A 256 -12.64 -7.57 3.66
N TYR A 257 -12.44 -8.74 4.27
CA TYR A 257 -12.99 -9.04 5.59
C TYR A 257 -12.49 -8.03 6.64
N LEU A 258 -11.20 -7.68 6.59
CA LEU A 258 -10.54 -6.79 7.54
C LEU A 258 -10.79 -5.30 7.26
N LYS A 259 -10.65 -4.83 6.02
CA LYS A 259 -10.61 -3.40 5.67
C LYS A 259 -11.42 -3.03 4.43
N ALA A 260 -12.31 -3.92 3.96
CA ALA A 260 -13.02 -3.74 2.68
C ALA A 260 -12.01 -3.40 1.56
N ASP A 261 -12.26 -2.38 0.74
CA ASP A 261 -11.36 -1.99 -0.35
C ASP A 261 -10.32 -0.94 0.05
N LEU A 262 -10.21 -0.60 1.33
CA LEU A 262 -9.40 0.53 1.77
C LEU A 262 -7.90 0.32 1.55
N LEU A 263 -7.40 -0.91 1.69
CA LEU A 263 -5.98 -1.19 1.45
C LEU A 263 -5.60 -0.93 0.00
N SER A 264 -6.40 -1.41 -0.97
CA SER A 264 -6.18 -1.12 -2.38
C SER A 264 -6.05 0.38 -2.67
N VAL A 265 -6.96 1.20 -2.15
CA VAL A 265 -6.94 2.67 -2.32
C VAL A 265 -5.70 3.29 -1.69
N ALA A 266 -5.34 2.87 -0.48
CA ALA A 266 -4.18 3.41 0.22
C ALA A 266 -2.85 3.04 -0.46
N VAL A 267 -2.78 1.86 -1.07
CA VAL A 267 -1.63 1.42 -1.89
C VAL A 267 -1.55 2.24 -3.18
N GLU A 268 -2.67 2.52 -3.84
CA GLU A 268 -2.66 3.40 -5.01
C GLU A 268 -2.20 4.82 -4.68
N ASP A 269 -2.66 5.37 -3.55
CA ASP A 269 -2.24 6.68 -3.06
C ASP A 269 -0.72 6.73 -2.79
N PHE A 270 -0.13 5.66 -2.26
CA PHE A 270 1.32 5.57 -2.08
C PHE A 270 2.09 5.76 -3.40
N PHE A 271 1.60 5.16 -4.49
CA PHE A 271 2.24 5.27 -5.81
C PHE A 271 1.99 6.59 -6.55
N LEU A 272 1.15 7.49 -6.01
CA LEU A 272 1.05 8.84 -6.55
C LEU A 272 2.31 9.67 -6.29
N GLU A 273 3.01 9.38 -5.18
CA GLU A 273 4.21 10.10 -4.75
C GLU A 273 5.49 9.24 -4.84
N TRP A 274 5.38 7.93 -5.07
CA TRP A 274 6.49 6.99 -5.17
C TRP A 274 6.66 6.47 -6.62
N PRO A 275 7.89 6.37 -7.17
CA PRO A 275 9.19 6.45 -6.48
C PRO A 275 9.64 7.87 -6.15
N VAL A 276 10.14 8.05 -4.93
CA VAL A 276 10.81 9.29 -4.52
C VAL A 276 12.20 9.33 -5.12
N LEU A 277 12.70 10.52 -5.45
CA LEU A 277 14.08 10.70 -5.91
C LEU A 277 15.06 10.21 -4.83
N SER A 278 16.10 9.51 -5.26
CA SER A 278 17.22 9.17 -4.38
C SER A 278 17.98 10.44 -3.97
N GLU A 279 18.70 10.39 -2.84
CA GLU A 279 19.53 11.52 -2.38
C GLU A 279 20.53 11.99 -3.45
N ALA A 280 21.05 11.06 -4.26
CA ALA A 280 21.93 11.36 -5.38
C ALA A 280 21.20 12.12 -6.51
N GLU A 281 19.98 11.71 -6.87
CA GLU A 281 19.17 12.40 -7.87
C GLU A 281 18.72 13.79 -7.40
N GLU A 282 18.41 13.95 -6.12
CA GLU A 282 18.10 15.25 -5.53
C GLU A 282 19.30 16.20 -5.59
N ALA A 283 20.49 15.71 -5.27
CA ALA A 283 21.73 16.48 -5.37
C ALA A 283 22.06 16.88 -6.82
N GLU A 284 21.96 15.95 -7.78
CA GLU A 284 22.15 16.22 -9.21
C GLU A 284 21.20 17.34 -9.69
N ARG A 285 19.91 17.25 -9.36
CA ARG A 285 18.93 18.29 -9.74
C ARG A 285 19.20 19.63 -9.07
N TYR A 286 19.64 19.64 -7.82
CA TYR A 286 19.99 20.87 -7.12
C TYR A 286 21.23 21.55 -7.75
N GLU A 287 22.24 20.77 -8.14
CA GLU A 287 23.41 21.27 -8.87
C GLU A 287 23.04 21.82 -10.26
N GLU A 288 22.15 21.13 -10.99
CA GLU A 288 21.63 21.61 -12.27
C GLU A 288 20.84 22.92 -12.12
N GLN A 289 19.99 23.03 -11.09
CA GLN A 289 19.27 24.27 -10.79
C GLN A 289 20.22 25.41 -10.45
N LEU A 290 21.20 25.18 -9.59
CA LEU A 290 22.20 26.20 -9.24
C LEU A 290 23.01 26.64 -10.46
N LYS A 291 23.33 25.71 -11.37
CA LYS A 291 24.04 26.01 -12.62
C LYS A 291 23.19 26.87 -13.55
N MET A 292 21.89 26.57 -13.68
CA MET A 292 20.95 27.39 -14.45
C MET A 292 20.80 28.79 -13.84
N GLU A 293 20.66 28.90 -12.51
CA GLU A 293 20.59 30.19 -11.81
C GLU A 293 21.88 31.01 -12.00
N MET A 294 23.05 30.36 -11.96
CA MET A 294 24.33 31.03 -12.22
C MET A 294 24.46 31.49 -13.68
N GLU A 295 23.97 30.71 -14.63
CA GLU A 295 23.96 31.07 -16.06
C GLU A 295 22.99 32.24 -16.32
N GLU A 296 21.81 32.23 -15.72
CA GLU A 296 20.83 33.32 -15.78
C GLU A 296 21.37 34.60 -15.12
N ALA A 297 21.98 34.50 -13.93
CA ALA A 297 22.62 35.63 -13.27
C ALA A 297 23.76 36.20 -14.13
N ARG A 298 24.58 35.34 -14.74
CA ARG A 298 25.66 35.77 -15.64
C ARG A 298 25.12 36.44 -16.90
N ALA A 299 23.99 35.99 -17.43
CA ALA A 299 23.32 36.64 -18.56
C ALA A 299 22.78 38.03 -18.19
N MET A 300 22.16 38.17 -17.01
CA MET A 300 21.70 39.48 -16.53
C MET A 300 22.84 40.47 -16.24
N PHE A 301 23.98 40.00 -15.73
CA PHE A 301 25.17 40.84 -15.52
C PHE A 301 25.94 41.13 -16.82
N ALA A 302 25.70 40.40 -17.90
CA ALA A 302 26.29 40.67 -19.22
C ALA A 302 25.47 41.66 -20.06
N GLU A 303 24.21 41.95 -19.70
CA GLU A 303 23.38 42.98 -20.35
C GLU A 303 23.51 44.38 -19.70
N GLU A 304 24.11 44.51 -18.52
CA GLU A 304 24.57 45.81 -17.98
C GLU A 304 25.98 46.15 -18.51
N ASP A 305 26.11 46.31 -19.83
CA ASP A 305 27.25 47.03 -20.39
C ASP A 305 27.06 48.52 -20.06
N ILE A 306 28.04 49.05 -19.33
CA ILE A 306 28.12 50.40 -18.79
C ILE A 306 27.96 51.41 -19.96
N PRO A 307 27.16 52.49 -19.84
CA PRO A 307 27.14 53.52 -20.86
C PRO A 307 28.55 54.12 -21.01
N ASP A 308 29.15 53.80 -22.15
CA ASP A 308 30.45 54.27 -22.60
C ASP A 308 30.33 55.75 -23.00
N THR A 309 30.34 56.63 -21.99
CA THR A 309 30.57 58.08 -22.19
C THR A 309 31.47 58.59 -21.08
N PHE A 310 32.75 58.20 -21.15
CA PHE A 310 33.83 59.10 -20.79
C PHE A 310 33.96 60.10 -21.95
N ASP A 311 33.33 61.26 -21.82
CA ASP A 311 33.78 62.46 -22.53
C ASP A 311 34.60 63.24 -21.50
N ASP A 312 35.92 63.14 -21.67
CA ASP A 312 36.89 64.07 -21.07
C ASP A 312 36.64 65.44 -21.69
N ASP A 313 36.30 66.44 -20.87
CA ASP A 313 36.70 67.85 -20.99
C ASP A 313 35.85 68.69 -20.02
N ASP A 314 36.44 69.07 -18.89
CA ASP A 314 36.61 70.49 -18.54
C ASP A 314 37.25 70.61 -17.15
N ASP A 315 38.43 71.22 -17.17
CA ASP A 315 39.14 71.78 -16.04
C ASP A 315 38.19 72.57 -15.12
N ASP A 316 38.20 72.29 -13.81
CA ASP A 316 38.04 73.35 -12.81
C ASP A 316 38.62 72.93 -11.45
N GLU A 317 39.73 73.62 -11.15
CA GLU A 317 40.43 73.84 -9.89
C GLU A 317 39.87 73.18 -8.61
N LEU A 318 40.70 72.32 -8.01
CA LEU A 318 40.59 71.94 -6.60
C LEU A 318 41.02 73.11 -5.70
N PRO A 319 40.14 73.67 -4.84
CA PRO A 319 40.62 74.37 -3.67
C PRO A 319 40.98 73.33 -2.61
N ILE A 320 42.28 73.16 -2.41
CA ILE A 320 42.81 72.63 -1.15
C ILE A 320 42.45 73.65 -0.08
N ASP A 321 41.57 73.30 0.84
CA ASP A 321 41.72 73.82 2.19
C ASP A 321 41.36 72.78 3.25
N SER A 322 42.29 72.73 4.19
CA SER A 322 42.29 72.00 5.44
C SER A 322 41.02 72.21 6.25
N ASP A 323 40.40 71.13 6.70
CA ASP A 323 40.25 70.91 8.14
C ASP A 323 39.67 69.54 8.47
N GLY A 324 40.30 68.90 9.46
CA GLY A 324 40.07 67.51 9.82
C GLY A 324 38.65 67.22 10.32
N LYS A 325 38.14 66.05 9.90
CA LYS A 325 37.43 65.09 10.76
C LYS A 325 37.05 63.85 9.94
N VAL A 326 37.53 62.70 10.40
CA VAL A 326 37.14 61.37 9.89
C VAL A 326 35.67 61.10 10.22
N PRO A 327 34.80 60.73 9.26
CA PRO A 327 33.45 60.26 9.59
C PRO A 327 33.42 58.76 9.81
N VAL A 328 32.85 58.40 10.96
CA VAL A 328 32.64 57.04 11.49
C VAL A 328 31.48 56.34 10.77
N LYS A 329 31.68 55.04 10.48
CA LYS A 329 30.69 54.08 9.96
C LYS A 329 29.35 54.12 10.73
N LYS A 330 28.23 54.10 10.01
CA LYS A 330 26.92 53.72 10.57
C LYS A 330 26.31 52.56 9.77
N LYS A 331 26.29 51.37 10.39
CA LYS A 331 25.42 50.25 10.04
C LYS A 331 23.97 50.61 10.42
N LYS A 332 23.01 50.41 9.51
CA LYS A 332 21.59 50.41 9.85
C LYS A 332 20.98 49.04 9.53
N ILE A 333 20.42 48.45 10.58
CA ILE A 333 19.85 47.11 10.69
C ILE A 333 18.44 47.11 10.08
N VAL A 334 18.15 46.19 9.16
CA VAL A 334 16.79 45.92 8.67
C VAL A 334 16.17 44.82 9.55
N LYS A 335 15.07 45.13 10.23
CA LYS A 335 14.31 44.19 11.08
C LYS A 335 13.35 43.35 10.22
N LYS A 336 13.55 42.02 10.18
CA LYS A 336 12.55 41.04 9.72
C LYS A 336 11.41 40.93 10.74
N LYS A 337 10.17 41.10 10.28
CA LYS A 337 8.92 40.87 11.03
C LYS A 337 8.53 39.40 10.90
N VAL A 338 8.58 38.64 11.99
CA VAL A 338 8.02 37.28 12.08
C VAL A 338 6.63 37.39 12.72
N VAL A 339 5.58 36.98 12.00
CA VAL A 339 4.22 36.89 12.54
C VAL A 339 4.01 35.48 13.10
N LYS A 340 3.93 35.37 14.43
CA LYS A 340 3.51 34.15 15.15
C LYS A 340 1.97 34.16 15.28
N LYS A 341 1.30 33.13 14.75
CA LYS A 341 -0.10 32.80 15.07
C LYS A 341 -0.18 32.27 16.50
N VAL A 342 -1.02 32.88 17.34
CA VAL A 342 -1.34 32.43 18.69
C VAL A 342 -2.75 31.82 18.68
N LYS A 343 -2.85 30.55 19.11
CA LYS A 343 -4.10 29.89 19.53
C LYS A 343 -4.70 30.60 20.75
N LYS A 344 -6.02 30.79 20.79
CA LYS A 344 -6.75 31.07 22.04
C LYS A 344 -8.05 30.24 22.10
N LYS A 345 -8.00 29.16 22.90
CA LYS A 345 -9.11 28.70 23.78
C LYS A 345 -9.28 29.78 24.87
N LYS A 346 -10.41 30.08 25.49
CA LYS A 346 -11.62 29.33 25.87
C LYS A 346 -12.59 30.39 26.44
N GLU A 347 -13.88 30.17 26.31
CA GLU A 347 -14.81 30.21 27.45
C GLU A 347 -15.95 29.22 27.17
#